data_AF-Q23TV9-F1
#
_entry.id   AF-Q23TV9-F1
#
_cell.length_a   1.000
_cell.length_b   1.000
_cell.length_c   1.000
_cell.angle_alpha   90.00
_cell.angle_beta   90.00
_cell.angle_gamma   90.00
#
_symmetry.space_group_name_H-M   'P 1'
#
loop_
_entity.id
_entity.type
_entity.pdbx_description
1 polymer ?
#
loop_
_entity_poly.entity_id
_entity_poly.type
_entity_poly.pdbx_seq_one_letter_code
_entity_poly.pdbx_strand_id
1 'polypeptide(L)'
;MVNTSISQNRAALGGGVYYQQMIPSFILDLKQGLNNNNTIKNNQALIYGKNLGSTLRKISINIKNIQIPKGSFIEQEMDNVKISLFKSGQVILLNKIQLLDEEDNPMFIPNIGESDFNKLTQDIQSQIKQIIISLKWDQQNDQIQLQGQLQQQEFVNGGFNLNAQVVYQPYKSMVLQIVSNSIQQLQDSYGNIVIQDGQLKQNITIDFASCSIGEIQKDQGHSIVCNQCPDGKYSLNTTDTDCQQCPIAATSCYGSVIKLKSGYWRESEMTDQIAYCQYNPMSCQSQSKNSKYGCVEGYVGTLCQSCDIYGEVWKQRYSEILKPGQCSICEENAQLIFAQNLIIFLLISTYNFYILKNIISKLQSKLAGYYIQRYDFYSQQTLQSHFNIQRNSPQQQTTQNIKLQLDKQTNSQDSTKNPFFLKINSLNKMRDKWSYYSRKTRLSPLNRIQNESSQGMELTSEKLKYTQEDEICSVSATNEIIHQKIEYN
;
A
#
# COMPACT_ATOMS: atom_id res chain seq x y z
N MET A 1 47.07 39.74 34.58
CA MET A 1 47.67 38.72 35.47
C MET A 1 48.84 38.08 34.75
N VAL A 2 49.96 37.87 35.44
CA VAL A 2 51.12 37.15 34.92
C VAL A 2 51.60 36.19 36.02
N ASN A 3 52.00 34.98 35.66
CA ASN A 3 52.52 33.96 36.58
C ASN A 3 51.58 33.63 37.77
N THR A 4 50.26 33.57 37.54
CA THR A 4 49.25 33.29 38.58
C THR A 4 48.73 31.85 38.48
N SER A 5 48.64 31.13 39.59
CA SER A 5 48.05 29.79 39.66
C SER A 5 46.76 29.77 40.49
N ILE A 6 45.63 29.44 39.86
CA ILE A 6 44.31 29.29 40.48
C ILE A 6 43.86 27.84 40.29
N SER A 7 43.93 27.03 41.35
CA SER A 7 43.58 25.61 41.26
C SER A 7 42.95 25.11 42.55
N GLN A 8 42.13 24.06 42.44
CA GLN A 8 41.48 23.37 43.58
C GLN A 8 40.51 24.26 44.38
N ASN A 9 40.04 25.37 43.79
CA ASN A 9 39.00 26.18 44.40
C ASN A 9 37.62 25.54 44.20
N ARG A 10 36.70 25.84 45.12
CA ARG A 10 35.31 25.41 45.05
C ARG A 10 34.39 26.60 45.25
N ALA A 11 33.53 26.86 44.27
CA ALA A 11 32.53 27.92 44.34
C ALA A 11 31.16 27.41 43.86
N ALA A 12 30.13 28.23 44.04
CA ALA A 12 28.81 27.94 43.45
C ALA A 12 28.83 28.14 41.93
N LEU A 13 29.44 29.24 41.48
CA LEU A 13 29.62 29.64 40.08
C LEU A 13 31.08 30.04 39.87
N GLY A 14 31.67 29.72 38.72
CA GLY A 14 33.01 30.20 38.36
C GLY A 14 34.08 29.75 39.34
N GLY A 15 34.30 28.44 39.47
CA GLY A 15 35.13 27.81 40.50
C GLY A 15 36.52 28.41 40.66
N GLY A 16 37.16 28.86 39.57
CA GLY A 16 38.41 29.61 39.61
C GLY A 16 38.19 31.13 39.53
N VAL A 17 37.54 31.57 38.46
CA VAL A 17 37.23 32.98 38.21
C VAL A 17 35.76 33.11 37.85
N TYR A 18 35.07 34.03 38.52
CA TYR A 18 33.72 34.44 38.18
C TYR A 18 33.71 35.93 37.78
N TYR A 19 33.04 36.27 36.68
CA TYR A 19 32.91 37.65 36.21
C TYR A 19 31.52 37.94 35.66
N GLN A 20 31.09 39.19 35.80
CA GLN A 20 29.79 39.69 35.35
C GLN A 20 30.00 41.02 34.62
N GLN A 21 29.20 41.27 33.57
CA GLN A 21 29.17 42.51 32.76
C GLN A 21 30.44 42.83 31.96
N MET A 22 31.63 42.58 32.51
CA MET A 22 32.92 42.85 31.89
C MET A 22 33.78 41.58 31.85
N ILE A 23 34.35 41.27 30.68
CA ILE A 23 35.30 40.20 30.47
C ILE A 23 36.71 40.75 30.79
N PRO A 24 37.39 40.21 31.81
CA PRO A 24 38.77 40.59 32.11
C PRO A 24 39.70 40.35 30.92
N SER A 25 40.64 41.28 30.65
CA SER A 25 41.57 41.19 29.51
C SER A 25 42.33 39.86 29.48
N PHE A 26 42.74 39.34 30.65
CA PHE A 26 43.50 38.09 30.71
C PHE A 26 42.69 36.87 30.25
N ILE A 27 41.36 36.91 30.29
CA ILE A 27 40.51 35.83 29.76
C ILE A 27 40.47 35.91 28.24
N LEU A 28 40.45 37.12 27.67
CA LEU A 28 40.55 37.32 26.23
C LEU A 28 41.91 36.84 25.72
N ASP A 29 43.00 37.21 26.41
CA ASP A 29 44.35 36.72 26.12
C ASP A 29 44.40 35.18 26.13
N LEU A 30 43.81 34.56 27.15
CA LEU A 30 43.77 33.10 27.30
C LEU A 30 42.96 32.42 26.19
N LYS A 31 41.85 33.02 25.76
CA LYS A 31 41.05 32.55 24.61
C LYS A 31 41.79 32.71 23.27
N GLN A 32 42.68 33.70 23.17
CA GLN A 32 43.55 33.92 22.01
C GLN A 32 44.84 33.07 22.05
N GLY A 33 45.04 32.26 23.08
CA GLY A 33 46.23 31.43 23.25
C GLY A 33 47.47 32.18 23.75
N LEU A 34 47.33 33.44 24.16
CA LEU A 34 48.40 34.25 24.76
C LEU A 34 48.59 33.82 26.21
N ASN A 35 49.53 32.91 26.42
CA ASN A 35 49.77 32.32 27.74
C ASN A 35 50.71 33.19 28.58
N ASN A 36 50.14 34.05 29.43
CA ASN A 36 50.87 34.86 30.42
C ASN A 36 51.40 34.00 31.61
N ASN A 37 51.72 32.73 31.39
CA ASN A 37 52.08 31.72 32.40
C ASN A 37 51.04 31.59 33.54
N ASN A 38 49.77 31.85 33.24
CA ASN A 38 48.70 31.68 34.22
C ASN A 38 48.14 30.26 34.12
N THR A 39 47.93 29.57 35.24
CA THR A 39 47.31 28.24 35.28
C THR A 39 46.01 28.28 36.05
N ILE A 40 44.88 28.15 35.36
CA ILE A 40 43.54 28.05 35.97
C ILE A 40 43.00 26.66 35.65
N LYS A 41 43.15 25.71 36.58
CA LYS A 41 42.80 24.30 36.34
C LYS A 41 42.35 23.59 37.60
N ASN A 42 41.60 22.50 37.44
CA ASN A 42 41.13 21.65 38.54
C ASN A 42 40.31 22.41 39.59
N ASN A 43 39.59 23.45 39.19
CA ASN A 43 38.61 24.12 40.04
C ASN A 43 37.24 23.46 39.88
N GLN A 44 36.37 23.64 40.86
CA GLN A 44 35.04 23.05 40.92
C GLN A 44 33.98 24.13 41.09
N ALA A 45 32.90 24.02 40.32
CA ALA A 45 31.69 24.81 40.50
C ALA A 45 30.51 23.89 40.78
N LEU A 46 29.63 24.31 41.69
CA LEU A 46 28.41 23.56 42.02
C LEU A 46 27.41 23.59 40.86
N ILE A 47 27.28 24.73 40.18
CA ILE A 47 26.23 24.95 39.18
C ILE A 47 26.84 24.95 37.77
N TYR A 48 27.73 25.90 37.45
CA TYR A 48 28.46 25.95 36.18
C TYR A 48 29.74 26.80 36.28
N GLY A 49 30.61 26.71 35.28
CA GLY A 49 31.86 27.46 35.15
C GLY A 49 32.94 26.87 36.05
N LYS A 50 33.50 25.70 35.69
CA LYS A 50 34.45 24.99 36.57
C LYS A 50 35.69 25.83 36.84
N ASN A 51 36.37 26.33 35.80
CA ASN A 51 37.51 27.22 35.95
C ASN A 51 37.12 28.67 35.69
N LEU A 52 36.34 28.91 34.64
CA LEU A 52 35.88 30.22 34.22
C LEU A 52 34.35 30.23 34.19
N GLY A 53 33.76 31.17 34.90
CA GLY A 53 32.31 31.32 34.95
C GLY A 53 31.87 32.75 34.70
N SER A 54 30.82 32.88 33.90
CA SER A 54 30.15 34.15 33.67
C SER A 54 28.66 33.91 33.41
N THR A 55 28.27 33.87 32.14
CA THR A 55 26.91 33.55 31.70
C THR A 55 26.93 32.30 30.82
N LEU A 56 25.78 31.66 30.71
CA LEU A 56 25.58 30.51 29.81
C LEU A 56 25.74 30.97 28.35
N ARG A 57 26.27 30.07 27.51
CA ARG A 57 26.70 30.39 26.13
C ARG A 57 25.93 29.64 25.05
N LYS A 58 25.45 28.44 25.35
CA LYS A 58 24.85 27.58 24.33
C LYS A 58 23.74 26.72 24.91
N ILE A 59 22.69 26.50 24.13
CA ILE A 59 21.70 25.46 24.38
C ILE A 59 22.17 24.20 23.67
N SER A 60 22.15 23.06 24.36
CA SER A 60 22.53 21.77 23.80
C SER A 60 21.47 20.73 24.11
N ILE A 61 21.13 19.92 23.10
CA ILE A 61 20.22 18.79 23.24
C ILE A 61 20.81 17.58 22.54
N ASN A 62 20.83 16.44 23.22
CA ASN A 62 21.26 15.19 22.62
C ASN A 62 20.10 14.60 21.80
N ILE A 63 20.37 14.15 20.58
CA ILE A 63 19.41 13.47 19.69
C ILE A 63 18.66 12.35 20.43
N LYS A 64 19.35 11.57 21.27
CA LYS A 64 18.78 10.44 22.01
C LYS A 64 17.68 10.86 23.00
N ASN A 65 17.68 12.13 23.40
CA ASN A 65 16.68 12.67 24.31
C ASN A 65 15.50 13.33 23.57
N ILE A 66 15.54 13.39 22.24
CA ILE A 66 14.44 13.83 21.39
C ILE A 66 13.61 12.61 21.02
N GLN A 67 12.39 12.52 21.53
CA GLN A 67 11.47 11.44 21.17
C GLN A 67 10.52 11.95 20.10
N ILE A 68 10.55 11.26 18.97
CA ILE A 68 9.70 11.53 17.81
C ILE A 68 8.71 10.38 17.58
N PRO A 69 7.61 10.65 16.88
CA PRO A 69 6.64 9.63 16.48
C PRO A 69 7.26 8.53 15.63
N LYS A 70 6.66 7.33 15.66
CA LYS A 70 7.07 6.21 14.81
C LYS A 70 6.92 6.60 13.34
N GLY A 71 7.95 6.33 12.53
CA GLY A 71 7.98 6.61 11.10
C GLY A 71 8.65 7.93 10.71
N SER A 72 8.95 8.80 11.68
CA SER A 72 9.79 9.98 11.48
C SER A 72 11.26 9.65 11.75
N PHE A 73 12.17 10.43 11.14
CA PHE A 73 13.62 10.27 11.31
C PHE A 73 14.25 11.54 11.86
N ILE A 74 15.33 11.39 12.61
CA ILE A 74 16.10 12.49 13.17
C ILE A 74 17.56 12.40 12.73
N GLU A 75 18.07 13.51 12.21
CA GLU A 75 19.43 13.68 11.71
C GLU A 75 20.04 14.90 12.40
N GLN A 76 21.35 14.87 12.66
CA GLN A 76 22.07 16.02 13.21
C GLN A 76 23.20 16.40 12.25
N GLU A 77 23.16 17.64 11.79
CA GLU A 77 24.20 18.25 10.98
C GLU A 77 24.86 19.37 11.79
N MET A 78 26.07 19.11 12.28
CA MET A 78 26.80 20.00 13.19
C MET A 78 25.97 20.31 14.45
N ASP A 79 25.46 21.54 14.56
CA ASP A 79 24.62 22.01 15.65
C ASP A 79 23.14 22.03 15.28
N ASN A 80 22.73 21.80 14.03
CA ASN A 80 21.31 21.81 13.66
C ASN A 80 20.72 20.40 13.72
N VAL A 81 19.52 20.30 14.30
CA VAL A 81 18.73 19.07 14.31
C VAL A 81 17.72 19.14 13.19
N LYS A 82 17.63 18.08 12.39
CA LYS A 82 16.64 17.95 11.33
C LYS A 82 15.75 16.75 11.61
N ILE A 83 14.43 16.95 11.55
CA ILE A 83 13.42 15.90 11.68
C ILE A 83 12.72 15.77 10.33
N SER A 84 12.77 14.59 9.74
CA SER A 84 12.15 14.29 8.45
C SER A 84 11.00 13.29 8.59
N LEU A 85 10.11 13.31 7.60
CA LEU A 85 8.86 12.54 7.58
C LEU A 85 7.99 12.75 8.82
N PHE A 86 7.94 13.99 9.32
CA PHE A 86 7.09 14.36 10.42
C PHE A 86 5.66 14.55 9.92
N LYS A 87 4.64 14.02 10.61
CA LYS A 87 3.24 14.27 10.20
C LYS A 87 2.64 15.39 11.03
N SER A 88 1.83 16.20 10.37
CA SER A 88 1.14 17.30 11.04
C SER A 88 0.15 16.80 12.10
N GLY A 89 0.19 17.40 13.28
CA GLY A 89 -0.62 17.01 14.44
C GLY A 89 0.08 16.06 15.40
N GLN A 90 1.30 15.61 15.09
CA GLN A 90 2.08 14.76 15.99
C GLN A 90 2.84 15.56 17.05
N VAL A 91 3.29 14.85 18.09
CA VAL A 91 3.97 15.43 19.26
C VAL A 91 5.48 15.14 19.21
N ILE A 92 6.28 16.15 19.53
CA ILE A 92 7.72 16.06 19.77
C ILE A 92 7.96 16.23 21.27
N LEU A 93 8.74 15.32 21.86
CA LEU A 93 9.18 15.41 23.25
C LEU A 93 10.67 15.73 23.28
N LEU A 94 11.04 16.86 23.86
CA LEU A 94 12.41 17.33 24.00
C LEU A 94 12.82 17.18 25.46
N ASN A 95 13.54 16.10 25.77
CA ASN A 95 13.95 15.83 27.15
C ASN A 95 15.40 16.28 27.39
N LYS A 96 15.72 16.59 28.66
CA LYS A 96 17.09 16.88 29.12
C LYS A 96 17.82 17.93 28.26
N ILE A 97 17.15 19.03 27.94
CA ILE A 97 17.78 20.19 27.32
C ILE A 97 18.78 20.78 28.31
N GLN A 98 20.02 21.00 27.86
CA GLN A 98 21.12 21.53 28.63
C GLN A 98 21.43 22.96 28.26
N LEU A 99 21.93 23.71 29.23
CA LEU A 99 22.63 24.97 29.00
C LEU A 99 24.11 24.73 29.29
N LEU A 100 24.97 25.19 28.38
CA LEU A 100 26.41 25.08 28.48
C LEU A 100 27.02 26.41 28.88
N ASP A 101 28.08 26.36 29.68
CA ASP A 101 28.90 27.52 30.04
C ASP A 101 29.94 27.86 28.96
N GLU A 102 30.85 28.77 29.26
CA GLU A 102 31.91 29.21 28.34
C GLU A 102 33.05 28.21 28.12
N GLU A 103 33.06 27.13 28.90
CA GLU A 103 34.00 26.01 28.78
C GLU A 103 33.27 24.76 28.24
N ASP A 104 32.09 24.92 27.64
CA ASP A 104 31.19 23.87 27.14
C ASP A 104 30.77 22.83 28.19
N ASN A 105 30.85 23.16 29.49
CA ASN A 105 30.36 22.28 30.54
C ASN A 105 28.84 22.46 30.73
N PRO A 106 28.09 21.37 30.96
CA PRO A 106 26.68 21.46 31.27
C PRO A 106 26.46 22.08 32.66
N MET A 107 25.38 22.84 32.75
CA MET A 107 24.87 23.35 34.01
C MET A 107 24.26 22.24 34.86
N PHE A 108 24.46 22.33 36.18
CA PHE A 108 23.82 21.49 37.18
C PHE A 108 22.99 22.38 38.12
N ILE A 109 21.72 22.05 38.34
CA ILE A 109 20.90 22.71 39.35
C ILE A 109 20.57 21.68 40.44
N PRO A 110 20.99 21.89 41.70
CA PRO A 110 20.55 21.03 42.81
C PRO A 110 19.03 21.14 42.97
N ASN A 111 18.36 20.05 43.35
CA ASN A 111 16.90 20.00 43.38
C ASN A 111 16.31 21.16 44.21
N ILE A 112 15.35 21.86 43.59
CA ILE A 112 14.63 22.99 44.19
C ILE A 112 13.76 22.42 45.33
N GLY A 113 14.26 22.48 46.56
CA GLY A 113 13.63 21.88 47.75
C GLY A 113 14.60 21.18 48.68
N GLU A 114 15.83 20.89 48.23
CA GLU A 114 16.88 20.31 49.06
C GLU A 114 17.59 21.35 49.94
N SER A 115 18.19 20.87 51.03
CA SER A 115 19.01 21.70 51.93
C SER A 115 20.18 22.38 51.22
N ASP A 116 20.67 21.81 50.12
CA ASP A 116 21.80 22.35 49.38
C ASP A 116 21.44 23.57 48.51
N PHE A 117 20.24 23.65 47.94
CA PHE A 117 19.79 24.86 47.24
C PHE A 117 19.59 26.03 48.22
N ASN A 118 19.09 25.73 49.42
CA ASN A 118 18.88 26.72 50.49
C ASN A 118 20.20 27.26 51.08
N LYS A 119 21.33 26.57 50.86
CA LYS A 119 22.67 27.06 51.24
C LYS A 119 23.24 28.10 50.25
N LEU A 120 22.64 28.25 49.07
CA LEU A 120 23.06 29.25 48.09
C LEU A 120 22.65 30.67 48.54
N THR A 121 23.39 31.67 48.08
CA THR A 121 23.03 33.07 48.31
C THR A 121 21.76 33.44 47.55
N GLN A 122 21.01 34.43 48.07
CA GLN A 122 19.75 34.88 47.46
C GLN A 122 19.94 35.32 46.00
N ASP A 123 21.06 35.97 45.69
CA ASP A 123 21.39 36.39 44.33
C ASP A 123 21.50 35.20 43.37
N ILE A 124 22.24 34.15 43.76
CA ILE A 124 22.41 32.94 42.96
C ILE A 124 21.07 32.20 42.82
N GLN A 125 20.30 32.09 43.90
CA GLN A 125 18.96 31.48 43.84
C GLN A 125 18.04 32.22 42.87
N SER A 126 18.09 33.56 42.88
CA SER A 126 17.31 34.39 41.96
C SER A 126 17.75 34.21 40.51
N GLN A 127 19.06 34.14 40.25
CA GLN A 127 19.62 33.90 38.92
C GLN A 127 19.18 32.55 38.37
N ILE A 128 19.23 31.48 39.19
CA ILE A 128 18.77 30.14 38.77
C ILE A 128 17.27 30.15 38.46
N LYS A 129 16.45 30.77 39.33
CA LYS A 129 14.98 30.84 39.15
C LYS A 129 14.56 31.64 37.92
N GLN A 130 15.41 32.53 37.42
CA GLN A 130 15.15 33.31 36.21
C GLN A 130 15.47 32.55 34.91
N ILE A 131 16.11 31.39 35.00
CA ILE A 131 16.42 30.57 33.84
C ILE A 131 15.13 29.95 33.31
N ILE A 132 14.83 30.27 32.06
CA ILE A 132 13.63 29.80 31.36
C ILE A 132 14.07 29.27 30.00
N ILE A 133 13.52 28.12 29.62
CA ILE A 133 13.60 27.62 28.24
C ILE A 133 12.20 27.61 27.64
N SER A 134 12.09 28.06 26.39
CA SER A 134 10.83 28.11 25.66
C SER A 134 11.00 27.76 24.18
N LEU A 135 9.91 27.42 23.53
CA LEU A 135 9.85 27.20 22.08
C LEU A 135 9.39 28.47 21.37
N LYS A 136 10.12 28.86 20.34
CA LYS A 136 9.76 29.91 19.40
C LYS A 136 9.67 29.36 17.99
N TRP A 137 8.74 29.90 17.22
CA TRP A 137 8.51 29.58 15.82
C TRP A 137 8.10 30.86 15.09
N ASP A 138 7.91 30.77 13.77
CA ASP A 138 7.40 31.89 12.99
C ASP A 138 5.91 32.13 13.29
N GLN A 139 5.65 33.15 14.11
CA GLN A 139 4.30 33.57 14.49
C GLN A 139 3.60 34.44 13.44
N GLN A 140 4.31 34.92 12.41
CA GLN A 140 3.68 35.64 11.30
C GLN A 140 2.93 34.68 10.38
N ASN A 141 3.34 33.42 10.36
CA ASN A 141 2.69 32.35 9.64
C ASN A 141 1.57 31.73 10.48
N ASP A 142 0.34 32.17 10.24
CA ASP A 142 -0.87 31.70 10.89
C ASP A 142 -1.22 30.23 10.57
N GLN A 143 -0.53 29.62 9.61
CA GLN A 143 -0.64 28.20 9.27
C GLN A 143 0.15 27.30 10.23
N ILE A 144 1.04 27.84 11.08
CA ILE A 144 1.78 27.06 12.08
C ILE A 144 1.08 27.16 13.43
N GLN A 145 0.70 26.01 14.01
CA GLN A 145 0.12 25.95 15.34
C GLN A 145 0.93 25.00 16.23
N LEU A 146 1.26 25.46 17.43
CA LEU A 146 1.92 24.67 18.47
C LEU A 146 1.06 24.61 19.73
N GLN A 147 0.93 23.42 20.31
CA GLN A 147 0.21 23.19 21.57
C GLN A 147 1.03 22.30 22.50
N GLY A 148 0.98 22.52 23.81
CA GLY A 148 1.72 21.74 24.80
C GLY A 148 2.44 22.58 25.86
N GLN A 149 3.42 21.98 26.52
CA GLN A 149 4.33 22.61 27.47
C GLN A 149 5.47 23.29 26.69
N LEU A 150 5.15 24.47 26.15
CA LEU A 150 6.06 25.25 25.29
C LEU A 150 7.10 26.05 26.08
N GLN A 151 7.00 26.11 27.41
CA GLN A 151 7.91 26.83 28.28
C GLN A 151 8.10 26.06 29.60
N GLN A 152 9.33 26.03 30.10
CA GLN A 152 9.67 25.39 31.37
C GLN A 152 10.73 26.17 32.16
N GLN A 153 10.53 26.22 33.47
CA GLN A 153 11.47 26.79 34.46
C GLN A 153 12.12 25.71 35.33
N GLU A 154 11.44 24.59 35.53
CA GLU A 154 11.93 23.52 36.38
C GLU A 154 13.03 22.71 35.68
N PHE A 155 14.18 22.62 36.34
CA PHE A 155 15.30 21.79 35.93
C PHE A 155 15.23 20.44 36.66
N VAL A 156 14.94 19.37 35.92
CA VAL A 156 14.64 18.06 36.50
C VAL A 156 15.48 16.99 35.82
N ASN A 157 16.03 16.04 36.60
CA ASN A 157 16.83 14.92 36.08
C ASN A 157 17.99 15.37 35.16
N GLY A 158 18.58 16.49 35.53
CA GLY A 158 19.71 17.07 34.82
C GLY A 158 19.34 17.92 33.61
N GLY A 159 18.09 18.28 33.31
CA GLY A 159 17.80 19.22 32.21
C GLY A 159 16.37 19.77 32.18
N PHE A 160 16.08 20.60 31.18
CA PHE A 160 14.71 21.07 30.92
C PHE A 160 13.99 20.11 29.98
N ASN A 161 12.68 19.93 30.20
CA ASN A 161 11.83 19.12 29.33
C ASN A 161 10.80 20.04 28.67
N LEU A 162 10.49 19.79 27.41
CA LEU A 162 9.45 20.50 26.66
C LEU A 162 8.68 19.49 25.81
N ASN A 163 7.40 19.76 25.59
CA ASN A 163 6.62 19.01 24.62
C ASN A 163 5.82 19.96 23.71
N ALA A 164 5.73 19.59 22.44
CA ALA A 164 4.99 20.36 21.45
C ALA A 164 4.28 19.41 20.49
N GLN A 165 2.96 19.52 20.43
CA GLN A 165 2.17 19.09 19.29
C GLN A 165 2.34 20.13 18.20
N VAL A 166 2.88 19.72 17.05
CA VAL A 166 3.22 20.63 15.95
C VAL A 166 2.27 20.38 14.79
N VAL A 167 1.58 21.43 14.36
CA VAL A 167 0.59 21.41 13.29
C VAL A 167 1.03 22.40 12.21
N TYR A 168 1.19 21.91 10.98
CA TYR A 168 1.53 22.70 9.81
C TYR A 168 1.07 22.03 8.52
N GLN A 169 1.39 22.59 7.35
CA GLN A 169 0.97 22.04 6.07
C GLN A 169 1.87 20.89 5.60
N PRO A 170 1.29 19.84 4.98
CA PRO A 170 2.04 18.76 4.34
C PRO A 170 3.05 19.29 3.30
N TYR A 171 4.17 18.59 3.16
CA TYR A 171 5.26 18.90 2.21
C TYR A 171 5.97 20.23 2.42
N LYS A 172 5.66 20.96 3.49
CA LYS A 172 6.39 22.16 3.90
C LYS A 172 7.39 21.85 5.01
N SER A 173 8.29 22.79 5.26
CA SER A 173 9.25 22.74 6.36
C SER A 173 9.08 23.95 7.27
N MET A 174 9.39 23.77 8.56
CA MET A 174 9.44 24.87 9.51
C MET A 174 10.71 24.80 10.37
N VAL A 175 11.07 25.93 10.98
CA VAL A 175 12.13 25.98 11.98
C VAL A 175 11.51 26.21 13.35
N LEU A 176 11.68 25.23 14.24
CA LEU A 176 11.36 25.31 15.65
C LEU A 176 12.62 25.69 16.42
N GLN A 177 12.58 26.77 17.21
CA GLN A 177 13.72 27.26 17.97
C GLN A 177 13.51 27.00 19.46
N ILE A 178 14.45 26.33 20.10
CA ILE A 178 14.56 26.34 21.56
C ILE A 178 15.31 27.61 21.95
N VAL A 179 14.71 28.44 22.81
CA VAL A 179 15.30 29.71 23.23
C VAL A 179 15.34 29.85 24.75
N SER A 180 16.38 30.51 25.25
CA SER A 180 16.51 30.86 26.67
C SER A 180 15.84 32.19 27.01
N ASN A 181 15.80 32.54 28.30
CA ASN A 181 15.67 33.93 28.73
C ASN A 181 16.82 34.79 28.14
N SER A 182 16.61 36.10 28.09
CA SER A 182 17.63 37.02 27.60
C SER A 182 18.86 37.00 28.52
N ILE A 183 20.03 36.79 27.92
CA ILE A 183 21.33 36.94 28.55
C ILE A 183 21.81 38.39 28.42
N GLN A 184 22.51 38.87 29.45
CA GLN A 184 23.06 40.22 29.47
C GLN A 184 24.28 40.32 28.56
N GLN A 185 24.47 41.51 27.97
CA GLN A 185 25.67 41.82 27.20
C GLN A 185 26.93 41.74 28.08
N LEU A 186 28.05 41.34 27.47
CA LEU A 186 29.37 41.39 28.10
C LEU A 186 30.31 42.25 27.25
N GLN A 187 30.98 43.17 27.94
CA GLN A 187 31.94 44.09 27.35
C GLN A 187 33.37 43.66 27.69
N ASP A 188 34.35 44.01 26.88
CA ASP A 188 35.75 43.91 27.28
C ASP A 188 36.15 45.06 28.21
N SER A 189 37.41 45.06 28.64
CA SER A 189 38.00 46.12 29.47
C SER A 189 38.13 47.48 28.76
N TYR A 190 37.93 47.52 27.44
CA TYR A 190 37.95 48.73 26.61
C TYR A 190 36.53 49.25 26.29
N GLY A 191 35.48 48.56 26.76
CA GLY A 191 34.08 48.91 26.51
C GLY A 191 33.51 48.38 25.20
N ASN A 192 34.24 47.53 24.47
CA ASN A 192 33.72 46.89 23.26
C ASN A 192 32.79 45.73 23.65
N ILE A 193 31.64 45.62 22.98
CA ILE A 193 30.70 44.53 23.22
C ILE A 193 31.26 43.25 22.59
N VAL A 194 31.64 42.29 23.43
CA VAL A 194 32.11 40.97 23.00
C VAL A 194 30.93 40.01 22.83
N ILE A 195 29.93 40.13 23.70
CA ILE A 195 28.73 39.30 23.67
C ILE A 195 27.54 40.23 23.74
N GLN A 196 26.74 40.20 22.67
CA GLN A 196 25.54 41.02 22.55
C GLN A 196 24.44 40.53 23.50
N ASP A 197 23.55 41.43 23.88
CA ASP A 197 22.31 41.04 24.54
C ASP A 197 21.44 40.20 23.60
N GLY A 198 20.77 39.20 24.15
CA GLY A 198 19.94 38.33 23.31
C GLY A 198 19.56 37.04 24.00
N GLN A 199 18.90 36.16 23.26
CA GLN A 199 18.57 34.82 23.73
C GLN A 199 19.52 33.81 23.12
N LEU A 200 19.89 32.80 23.90
CA LEU A 200 20.52 31.60 23.33
C LEU A 200 19.47 30.90 22.47
N LYS A 201 19.88 30.36 21.33
CA LYS A 201 18.99 29.70 20.37
C LYS A 201 19.57 28.38 19.90
N GLN A 202 18.70 27.39 19.76
CA GLN A 202 18.99 26.11 19.13
C GLN A 202 17.88 25.82 18.12
N ASN A 203 18.26 25.63 16.85
CA ASN A 203 17.30 25.41 15.77
C ASN A 203 17.03 23.90 15.58
N ILE A 204 15.76 23.58 15.32
CA ILE A 204 15.28 22.27 14.91
C ILE A 204 14.46 22.47 13.64
N THR A 205 14.92 21.94 12.52
CA THR A 205 14.18 21.97 11.26
C THR A 205 13.26 20.76 11.18
N ILE A 206 11.99 20.96 10.89
CA ILE A 206 10.98 19.90 10.79
C ILE A 206 10.44 19.90 9.36
N ASP A 207 10.63 18.79 8.64
CA ASP A 207 10.11 18.55 7.30
C ASP A 207 8.85 17.69 7.38
N PHE A 208 7.71 18.25 6.93
CA PHE A 208 6.42 17.60 7.01
C PHE A 208 6.18 16.67 5.81
N ALA A 209 5.78 15.44 6.08
CA ALA A 209 5.28 14.49 5.09
C ALA A 209 3.77 14.66 4.87
N SER A 210 3.26 14.04 3.80
CA SER A 210 1.82 13.84 3.62
C SER A 210 1.24 12.87 4.63
N CYS A 211 -0.08 12.99 4.82
CA CYS A 211 -0.84 11.96 5.51
C CYS A 211 -0.73 10.62 4.76
N SER A 212 -0.72 9.53 5.52
CA SER A 212 -0.68 8.17 4.98
C SER A 212 -2.08 7.64 4.72
N ILE A 213 -2.17 6.56 3.94
CA ILE A 213 -3.43 5.82 3.79
C ILE A 213 -3.92 5.40 5.18
N GLY A 214 -5.20 5.63 5.46
CA GLY A 214 -5.81 5.42 6.78
C GLY A 214 -5.83 6.65 7.68
N GLU A 215 -5.28 7.76 7.21
CA GLU A 215 -5.41 9.08 7.80
C GLU A 215 -6.23 9.98 6.87
N ILE A 216 -6.79 11.05 7.43
CA ILE A 216 -7.54 12.07 6.70
C ILE A 216 -6.90 13.45 6.90
N GLN A 217 -7.06 14.30 5.90
CA GLN A 217 -6.64 15.69 5.94
C GLN A 217 -7.78 16.53 6.52
N LYS A 218 -7.61 17.00 7.76
CA LYS A 218 -8.60 17.87 8.40
C LYS A 218 -8.06 19.28 8.53
N ASP A 219 -8.81 20.24 8.02
CA ASP A 219 -8.51 21.65 8.21
C ASP A 219 -8.69 22.03 9.68
N GLN A 220 -7.67 22.68 10.23
CA GLN A 220 -7.66 23.22 11.58
C GLN A 220 -7.23 24.69 11.50
N GLY A 221 -8.19 25.58 11.24
CA GLY A 221 -7.89 26.99 10.92
C GLY A 221 -7.27 27.09 9.52
N HIS A 222 -6.07 27.67 9.43
CA HIS A 222 -5.29 27.77 8.18
C HIS A 222 -4.25 26.64 8.01
N SER A 223 -4.32 25.63 8.88
CA SER A 223 -3.40 24.48 8.92
C SER A 223 -4.13 23.19 8.56
N ILE A 224 -3.37 22.16 8.20
CA ILE A 224 -3.91 20.81 7.93
C ILE A 224 -3.36 19.86 8.97
N VAL A 225 -4.21 19.04 9.60
CA VAL A 225 -3.82 17.96 10.52
C VAL A 225 -4.08 16.60 9.88
N CYS A 226 -3.14 15.67 10.06
CA CYS A 226 -3.33 14.27 9.69
C CYS A 226 -3.95 13.52 10.86
N ASN A 227 -5.25 13.22 10.76
CA ASN A 227 -5.94 12.44 11.80
C ASN A 227 -6.09 11.00 11.35
N GLN A 228 -5.68 10.06 12.20
CA GLN A 228 -5.90 8.64 11.97
C GLN A 228 -7.39 8.30 12.11
N CYS A 229 -7.91 7.49 11.18
CA CYS A 229 -9.29 7.04 11.26
C CYS A 229 -9.51 6.12 12.47
N PRO A 230 -10.49 6.43 13.34
CA PRO A 230 -10.76 5.65 14.55
C PRO A 230 -11.40 4.30 14.22
N ASP A 231 -11.51 3.44 15.23
CA ASP A 231 -12.19 2.15 15.12
C ASP A 231 -13.62 2.31 14.59
N GLY A 232 -13.98 1.47 13.61
CA GLY A 232 -15.26 1.53 12.91
C GLY A 232 -15.29 2.46 11.70
N LYS A 233 -14.17 3.13 11.39
CA LYS A 233 -14.00 3.95 10.18
C LYS A 233 -12.69 3.65 9.46
N TYR A 234 -12.61 4.03 8.19
CA TYR A 234 -11.42 3.87 7.38
C TYR A 234 -11.18 5.02 6.38
N SER A 235 -9.98 5.09 5.84
CA SER A 235 -9.60 5.93 4.69
C SER A 235 -8.65 5.14 3.79
N LEU A 236 -8.93 5.10 2.49
CA LEU A 236 -8.08 4.42 1.49
C LEU A 236 -7.35 5.40 0.57
N ASN A 237 -7.69 6.69 0.64
CA ASN A 237 -7.07 7.73 -0.17
C ASN A 237 -6.45 8.80 0.73
N THR A 238 -5.23 9.23 0.40
CA THR A 238 -4.49 10.25 1.14
C THR A 238 -5.09 11.65 1.04
N THR A 239 -6.03 11.86 0.12
CA THR A 239 -6.77 13.12 -0.09
C THR A 239 -8.13 13.16 0.59
N ASP A 240 -8.53 12.08 1.27
CA ASP A 240 -9.79 12.03 1.98
C ASP A 240 -9.81 13.06 3.12
N THR A 241 -10.87 13.86 3.20
CA THR A 241 -11.08 14.85 4.28
C THR A 241 -11.85 14.27 5.46
N ASP A 242 -12.60 13.20 5.23
CA ASP A 242 -13.44 12.53 6.22
C ASP A 242 -13.30 11.02 6.15
N CYS A 243 -13.28 10.37 7.32
CA CYS A 243 -13.18 8.92 7.39
C CYS A 243 -14.51 8.27 7.00
N GLN A 244 -14.46 7.28 6.13
CA GLN A 244 -15.60 6.52 5.66
C GLN A 244 -16.07 5.52 6.72
N GLN A 245 -17.38 5.27 6.75
CA GLN A 245 -17.98 4.33 7.68
C GLN A 245 -17.69 2.88 7.27
N CYS A 246 -17.41 2.00 8.23
CA CYS A 246 -17.18 0.57 7.94
C CYS A 246 -18.29 -0.04 7.06
N PRO A 247 -17.93 -0.77 5.99
CA PRO A 247 -18.93 -1.45 5.16
C PRO A 247 -19.60 -2.58 5.95
N ILE A 248 -20.87 -2.87 5.66
CA ILE A 248 -21.63 -3.94 6.34
C ILE A 248 -20.98 -5.32 6.12
N ALA A 249 -20.27 -5.49 5.00
CA ALA A 249 -19.51 -6.68 4.66
C ALA A 249 -18.22 -6.86 5.51
N ALA A 250 -17.81 -5.84 6.28
CA ALA A 250 -16.66 -5.91 7.16
C ALA A 250 -17.04 -6.28 8.60
N THR A 251 -16.14 -6.98 9.28
CA THR A 251 -16.22 -7.28 10.71
C THR A 251 -15.74 -6.09 11.53
N SER A 252 -14.63 -5.48 11.10
CA SER A 252 -14.09 -4.25 11.68
C SER A 252 -13.20 -3.52 10.69
N CYS A 253 -13.00 -2.24 10.91
CA CYS A 253 -12.07 -1.41 10.17
C CYS A 253 -11.46 -0.36 11.10
N TYR A 254 -10.23 0.02 10.78
CA TYR A 254 -9.47 1.03 11.50
C TYR A 254 -8.36 1.54 10.58
N GLY A 255 -8.10 2.85 10.57
CA GLY A 255 -7.10 3.43 9.65
C GLY A 255 -7.36 3.04 8.19
N SER A 256 -6.45 2.27 7.59
CA SER A 256 -6.55 1.77 6.20
C SER A 256 -7.03 0.33 6.09
N VAL A 257 -7.24 -0.34 7.22
CA VAL A 257 -7.49 -1.78 7.26
C VAL A 257 -8.99 -2.05 7.30
N ILE A 258 -9.48 -2.88 6.37
CA ILE A 258 -10.85 -3.37 6.34
C ILE A 258 -10.81 -4.89 6.49
N LYS A 259 -11.26 -5.41 7.63
CA LYS A 259 -11.34 -6.85 7.89
C LYS A 259 -12.68 -7.38 7.42
N LEU A 260 -12.71 -8.10 6.30
CA LEU A 260 -13.94 -8.64 5.73
C LEU A 260 -14.53 -9.78 6.58
N LYS A 261 -15.86 -9.92 6.54
CA LYS A 261 -16.57 -11.12 7.02
C LYS A 261 -16.34 -12.27 6.05
N SER A 262 -16.36 -13.51 6.56
CA SER A 262 -16.37 -14.70 5.68
C SER A 262 -17.56 -14.65 4.72
N GLY A 263 -17.37 -15.10 3.49
CA GLY A 263 -18.31 -14.97 2.37
C GLY A 263 -18.12 -13.74 1.50
N TYR A 264 -17.22 -12.81 1.87
CA TYR A 264 -16.92 -11.62 1.09
C TYR A 264 -15.47 -11.59 0.61
N TRP A 265 -15.27 -10.95 -0.53
CA TRP A 265 -13.97 -10.80 -1.17
C TRP A 265 -13.78 -9.37 -1.67
N ARG A 266 -12.52 -8.94 -1.72
CA ARG A 266 -12.10 -7.68 -2.34
C ARG A 266 -10.82 -7.91 -3.13
N GLU A 267 -10.65 -7.13 -4.19
CA GLU A 267 -9.51 -7.24 -5.09
C GLU A 267 -8.18 -6.95 -4.40
N SER A 268 -8.13 -5.90 -3.58
CA SER A 268 -6.91 -5.51 -2.89
C SER A 268 -7.21 -4.81 -1.57
N GLU A 269 -6.16 -4.55 -0.80
CA GLU A 269 -6.28 -3.81 0.45
C GLU A 269 -6.59 -2.32 0.25
N MET A 270 -6.37 -1.80 -0.96
CA MET A 270 -6.56 -0.39 -1.33
C MET A 270 -7.95 -0.10 -1.92
N THR A 271 -8.83 -1.10 -2.02
CA THR A 271 -10.21 -0.89 -2.48
C THR A 271 -11.22 -1.28 -1.39
N ASP A 272 -12.34 -0.55 -1.39
CA ASP A 272 -13.53 -0.84 -0.62
C ASP A 272 -14.64 -1.47 -1.49
N GLN A 273 -14.30 -1.83 -2.73
CA GLN A 273 -15.15 -2.62 -3.61
C GLN A 273 -15.19 -4.07 -3.13
N ILE A 274 -16.16 -4.33 -2.27
CA ILE A 274 -16.36 -5.63 -1.63
C ILE A 274 -17.53 -6.33 -2.29
N ALA A 275 -17.30 -7.56 -2.76
CA ALA A 275 -18.31 -8.38 -3.41
C ALA A 275 -18.55 -9.66 -2.61
N TYR A 276 -19.80 -10.11 -2.61
CA TYR A 276 -20.20 -11.38 -2.00
C TYR A 276 -19.86 -12.54 -2.93
N CYS A 277 -19.27 -13.60 -2.38
CA CYS A 277 -18.89 -14.79 -3.13
C CYS A 277 -20.10 -15.68 -3.39
N GLN A 278 -20.89 -15.33 -4.40
CA GLN A 278 -22.20 -15.94 -4.67
C GLN A 278 -22.15 -17.44 -4.97
N TYR A 279 -21.14 -17.91 -5.72
CA TYR A 279 -21.05 -19.30 -6.17
C TYR A 279 -20.58 -20.26 -5.07
N ASN A 280 -19.57 -19.83 -4.29
CA ASN A 280 -19.06 -20.59 -3.17
C ASN A 280 -18.64 -19.65 -2.03
N PRO A 281 -19.57 -19.27 -1.12
CA PRO A 281 -19.26 -18.38 0.00
C PRO A 281 -18.19 -18.94 0.93
N MET A 282 -18.05 -20.26 1.01
CA MET A 282 -17.06 -20.93 1.86
C MET A 282 -15.64 -20.81 1.31
N SER A 283 -15.47 -20.48 0.03
CA SER A 283 -14.15 -20.22 -0.57
C SER A 283 -13.55 -18.89 -0.13
N CYS A 284 -14.39 -17.94 0.29
CA CYS A 284 -13.96 -16.61 0.72
C CYS A 284 -13.91 -16.55 2.25
N GLN A 285 -12.74 -16.76 2.83
CA GLN A 285 -12.54 -16.76 4.29
C GLN A 285 -11.42 -15.81 4.70
N SER A 286 -11.62 -14.53 4.46
CA SER A 286 -10.73 -13.45 4.91
C SER A 286 -10.42 -13.46 6.41
N GLN A 287 -11.25 -14.09 7.23
CA GLN A 287 -11.06 -14.21 8.68
C GLN A 287 -10.08 -15.33 9.07
N SER A 288 -9.82 -16.28 8.15
CA SER A 288 -8.94 -17.41 8.42
C SER A 288 -7.47 -17.02 8.28
N LYS A 289 -6.63 -17.42 9.23
CA LYS A 289 -5.16 -17.20 9.16
C LYS A 289 -4.51 -17.93 8.00
N ASN A 290 -5.11 -19.02 7.55
CA ASN A 290 -4.60 -19.81 6.45
C ASN A 290 -5.05 -19.25 5.09
N SER A 291 -5.87 -18.20 5.07
CA SER A 291 -6.33 -17.58 3.84
C SER A 291 -5.24 -16.70 3.22
N LYS A 292 -5.10 -16.78 1.90
CA LYS A 292 -4.26 -15.86 1.10
C LYS A 292 -5.18 -15.08 0.18
N TYR A 293 -4.99 -13.75 0.14
CA TYR A 293 -5.81 -12.84 -0.68
C TYR A 293 -7.33 -12.98 -0.45
N GLY A 294 -7.74 -13.39 0.76
CA GLY A 294 -9.14 -13.63 1.11
C GLY A 294 -9.72 -14.98 0.67
N CYS A 295 -8.94 -15.82 -0.03
CA CYS A 295 -9.35 -17.15 -0.47
C CYS A 295 -8.85 -18.25 0.47
N VAL A 296 -9.65 -19.30 0.64
CA VAL A 296 -9.21 -20.53 1.31
C VAL A 296 -8.22 -21.30 0.44
N GLU A 297 -7.49 -22.22 1.06
CA GLU A 297 -6.50 -23.05 0.41
C GLU A 297 -7.05 -23.74 -0.85
N GLY A 298 -6.27 -23.66 -1.93
CA GLY A 298 -6.60 -24.21 -3.24
C GLY A 298 -7.43 -23.32 -4.17
N TYR A 299 -8.04 -22.25 -3.65
CA TYR A 299 -8.82 -21.29 -4.44
C TYR A 299 -8.04 -20.01 -4.70
N VAL A 300 -8.23 -19.42 -5.89
CA VAL A 300 -7.58 -18.21 -6.38
C VAL A 300 -8.53 -17.42 -7.30
N GLY A 301 -8.07 -16.24 -7.73
CA GLY A 301 -8.79 -15.39 -8.68
C GLY A 301 -9.89 -14.55 -8.04
N THR A 302 -10.65 -13.88 -8.91
CA THR A 302 -11.75 -13.00 -8.50
C THR A 302 -12.83 -13.82 -7.80
N LEU A 303 -13.28 -13.36 -6.63
CA LEU A 303 -14.27 -14.06 -5.79
C LEU A 303 -13.87 -15.50 -5.40
N CYS A 304 -12.57 -15.85 -5.50
CA CYS A 304 -12.07 -17.19 -5.20
C CYS A 304 -12.78 -18.30 -6.00
N GLN A 305 -13.14 -18.03 -7.25
CA GLN A 305 -13.91 -18.95 -8.09
C GLN A 305 -13.07 -19.97 -8.84
N SER A 306 -11.76 -19.76 -8.96
CA SER A 306 -10.87 -20.61 -9.72
C SER A 306 -9.98 -21.43 -8.80
N CYS A 307 -9.58 -22.62 -9.24
CA CYS A 307 -8.58 -23.42 -8.54
C CYS A 307 -7.16 -22.99 -8.92
N ASP A 308 -6.21 -23.14 -7.99
CA ASP A 308 -4.79 -22.92 -8.26
C ASP A 308 -4.19 -24.10 -9.04
N ILE A 309 -4.51 -24.16 -10.33
CA ILE A 309 -4.15 -25.28 -11.22
C ILE A 309 -2.62 -25.43 -11.33
N TYR A 310 -1.89 -24.33 -11.26
CA TYR A 310 -0.43 -24.31 -11.42
C TYR A 310 0.32 -24.33 -10.08
N GLY A 311 -0.36 -24.06 -8.97
CA GLY A 311 0.24 -23.97 -7.64
C GLY A 311 1.03 -22.69 -7.42
N GLU A 312 0.67 -21.58 -8.07
CA GLU A 312 1.39 -20.31 -7.94
C GLU A 312 1.24 -19.68 -6.55
N VAL A 313 0.05 -19.80 -5.96
CA VAL A 313 -0.30 -19.18 -4.67
C VAL A 313 -0.09 -20.17 -3.53
N TRP A 314 -0.46 -21.43 -3.72
CA TRP A 314 -0.49 -22.45 -2.68
C TRP A 314 0.67 -23.45 -2.76
N LYS A 315 1.50 -23.41 -3.82
CA LYS A 315 2.62 -24.35 -4.09
C LYS A 315 2.20 -25.80 -4.34
N GLN A 316 0.91 -26.10 -4.26
CA GLN A 316 0.29 -27.36 -4.64
C GLN A 316 -0.72 -27.10 -5.75
N ARG A 317 -0.94 -28.09 -6.62
CA ARG A 317 -1.88 -27.98 -7.73
C ARG A 317 -3.27 -28.43 -7.31
N TYR A 318 -4.27 -27.62 -7.65
CA TYR A 318 -5.67 -27.87 -7.35
C TYR A 318 -6.51 -27.87 -8.62
N SER A 319 -7.50 -28.74 -8.69
CA SER A 319 -8.43 -28.79 -9.82
C SER A 319 -9.84 -29.11 -9.35
N GLU A 320 -10.83 -28.76 -10.18
CA GLU A 320 -12.21 -29.16 -9.96
C GLU A 320 -12.40 -30.63 -10.35
N ILE A 321 -12.93 -31.44 -9.44
CA ILE A 321 -13.13 -32.88 -9.64
C ILE A 321 -14.58 -33.21 -9.33
N LEU A 322 -15.31 -33.79 -10.31
CA LEU A 322 -16.70 -34.27 -10.22
C LEU A 322 -17.79 -33.21 -9.94
N LYS A 323 -17.48 -32.14 -9.20
CA LYS A 323 -18.40 -31.06 -8.83
C LYS A 323 -17.79 -29.69 -9.22
N PRO A 324 -18.51 -28.89 -10.02
CA PRO A 324 -18.04 -27.55 -10.36
C PRO A 324 -17.94 -26.67 -9.11
N GLY A 325 -16.89 -25.86 -9.02
CA GLY A 325 -16.64 -24.93 -7.91
C GLY A 325 -16.05 -25.54 -6.64
N GLN A 326 -15.63 -26.82 -6.65
CA GLN A 326 -14.90 -27.44 -5.53
C GLN A 326 -13.48 -27.82 -5.94
N CYS A 327 -12.50 -27.10 -5.40
CA CYS A 327 -11.08 -27.34 -5.63
C CYS A 327 -10.57 -28.47 -4.73
N SER A 328 -9.97 -29.49 -5.35
CA SER A 328 -9.34 -30.63 -4.68
C SER A 328 -7.88 -30.75 -5.11
N ILE A 329 -7.03 -31.30 -4.25
CA ILE A 329 -5.60 -31.49 -4.53
C ILE A 329 -5.44 -32.52 -5.67
N CYS A 330 -4.60 -32.19 -6.65
CA CYS A 330 -4.35 -33.02 -7.82
C CYS A 330 -3.69 -34.36 -7.47
N GLU A 331 -2.66 -34.35 -6.61
CA GLU A 331 -1.82 -35.52 -6.29
C GLU A 331 -2.63 -36.65 -5.64
N GLU A 332 -3.55 -36.32 -4.74
CA GLU A 332 -4.38 -37.30 -4.04
C GLU A 332 -5.44 -37.95 -4.94
N ASN A 333 -5.83 -37.27 -6.03
CA ASN A 333 -6.95 -37.66 -6.87
C ASN A 333 -6.55 -38.05 -8.30
N ALA A 334 -5.25 -38.27 -8.55
CA ALA A 334 -4.71 -38.53 -9.89
C ALA A 334 -5.43 -39.69 -10.62
N GLN A 335 -5.76 -40.78 -9.92
CA GLN A 335 -6.47 -41.92 -10.52
C GLN A 335 -7.90 -41.58 -10.96
N LEU A 336 -8.63 -40.79 -10.17
CA LEU A 336 -9.98 -40.33 -10.49
C LEU A 336 -9.95 -39.38 -11.70
N ILE A 337 -9.00 -38.45 -11.71
CA ILE A 337 -8.80 -37.51 -12.83
C ILE A 337 -8.46 -38.28 -14.12
N PHE A 338 -7.57 -39.27 -14.04
CA PHE A 338 -7.20 -40.10 -15.18
C PHE A 338 -8.41 -40.88 -15.72
N ALA A 339 -9.17 -41.54 -14.83
CA ALA A 339 -10.36 -42.30 -15.22
C ALA A 339 -11.42 -41.40 -15.89
N GLN A 340 -11.66 -40.20 -15.36
CA GLN A 340 -12.60 -39.24 -15.94
C GLN A 340 -12.17 -38.80 -17.35
N ASN A 341 -10.90 -38.44 -17.53
CA ASN A 341 -10.37 -38.05 -18.84
C ASN A 341 -10.41 -39.21 -19.85
N LEU A 342 -10.12 -40.44 -19.40
CA LEU A 342 -10.22 -41.64 -20.24
C LEU A 342 -11.66 -41.85 -20.73
N ILE A 343 -12.67 -41.69 -19.86
CA ILE A 343 -14.08 -41.83 -20.23
C ILE A 343 -14.49 -40.76 -21.25
N ILE A 344 -14.12 -39.50 -21.03
CA ILE A 344 -14.40 -38.40 -21.96
C ILE A 344 -13.75 -38.67 -23.33
N PHE A 345 -12.49 -39.12 -23.33
CA PHE A 345 -11.79 -39.49 -24.56
C PHE A 345 -12.49 -40.63 -25.31
N LEU A 346 -12.92 -41.68 -24.61
CA LEU A 346 -13.67 -42.79 -25.21
C LEU A 346 -15.02 -42.34 -25.78
N LEU A 347 -15.75 -41.46 -25.09
CA LEU A 347 -17.01 -40.88 -25.61
C LEU A 347 -16.79 -40.06 -26.88
N ILE A 348 -15.75 -39.22 -26.91
CA ILE A 348 -15.41 -38.42 -28.09
C ILE A 348 -14.95 -39.34 -29.24
N SER A 349 -14.13 -40.35 -28.96
CA SER A 349 -13.62 -41.28 -29.98
C SER A 349 -14.75 -42.12 -30.59
N THR A 350 -15.65 -42.66 -29.76
CA THR A 350 -16.82 -43.42 -30.24
C THR A 350 -17.77 -42.55 -31.05
N TYR A 351 -17.99 -41.29 -30.66
CA TYR A 351 -18.77 -40.33 -31.43
C TYR A 351 -18.16 -40.04 -32.81
N ASN A 352 -16.85 -39.79 -32.87
CA ASN A 352 -16.14 -39.60 -34.14
C ASN A 352 -16.22 -40.84 -35.03
N PHE A 353 -16.05 -42.04 -34.46
CA PHE A 353 -16.17 -43.30 -35.20
C PHE A 353 -17.58 -43.51 -35.75
N TYR A 354 -18.62 -43.19 -34.96
CA TYR A 354 -20.01 -43.24 -35.39
C TYR A 354 -20.28 -42.30 -36.58
N ILE A 355 -19.77 -41.07 -36.53
CA ILE A 355 -19.87 -40.11 -37.65
C ILE A 355 -19.17 -40.66 -38.89
N LEU A 356 -17.94 -41.16 -38.76
CA LEU A 356 -17.18 -41.71 -39.89
C LEU A 356 -17.90 -42.91 -40.53
N LYS A 357 -18.43 -43.83 -39.71
CA LYS A 357 -19.23 -44.97 -40.19
C LYS A 357 -20.47 -44.51 -40.95
N ASN A 358 -21.18 -43.52 -40.45
CA ASN A 358 -22.35 -42.93 -41.12
C ASN A 358 -21.98 -42.28 -42.45
N ILE A 359 -20.83 -41.59 -42.53
CA ILE A 359 -20.33 -41.00 -43.77
C ILE A 359 -19.98 -42.10 -44.79
N ILE A 360 -19.23 -43.13 -44.38
CA ILE A 360 -18.84 -44.26 -45.25
C ILE A 360 -20.07 -45.00 -45.79
N SER A 361 -21.05 -45.30 -44.94
CA SER A 361 -22.29 -45.97 -45.35
C SER A 361 -23.07 -45.14 -46.38
N LYS A 362 -23.17 -43.83 -46.18
CA LYS A 362 -23.78 -42.91 -47.17
C LYS A 362 -23.00 -42.92 -48.49
N LEU A 363 -21.67 -42.93 -48.47
CA LEU A 363 -20.84 -43.00 -49.68
C LEU A 363 -21.02 -44.34 -50.41
N GLN A 364 -21.04 -45.46 -49.70
CA GLN A 364 -21.28 -46.79 -50.26
C GLN A 364 -22.66 -46.90 -50.92
N SER A 365 -23.71 -46.36 -50.29
CA SER A 365 -25.06 -46.35 -50.89
C SER A 365 -25.11 -45.52 -52.18
N LYS A 366 -24.41 -44.39 -52.24
CA LYS A 366 -24.30 -43.57 -53.45
C LYS A 366 -23.50 -44.25 -54.57
N LEU A 367 -22.40 -44.92 -54.22
CA LEU A 367 -21.60 -45.71 -55.17
C LEU A 367 -22.39 -46.90 -55.71
N ALA A 368 -23.07 -47.66 -54.85
CA ALA A 368 -23.94 -48.77 -55.28
C ALA A 368 -25.07 -48.27 -56.19
N GLY A 369 -25.72 -47.15 -55.85
CA GLY A 369 -26.71 -46.51 -56.72
C GLY A 369 -26.14 -46.11 -58.07
N TYR A 370 -24.94 -45.52 -58.11
CA TYR A 370 -24.24 -45.16 -59.34
C TYR A 370 -23.88 -46.39 -60.20
N TYR A 371 -23.41 -47.49 -59.59
CA TYR A 371 -23.10 -48.73 -60.32
C TYR A 371 -24.36 -49.47 -60.80
N ILE A 372 -25.45 -49.47 -60.02
CA ILE A 372 -26.75 -50.03 -60.45
C ILE A 372 -27.31 -49.22 -61.61
N GLN A 373 -27.15 -47.89 -61.60
CA GLN A 373 -27.60 -47.02 -62.69
C GLN A 373 -26.74 -47.17 -63.97
N ARG A 374 -25.53 -47.71 -63.85
CA ARG A 374 -24.58 -47.89 -64.96
C ARG A 374 -24.47 -49.35 -65.45
N TYR A 375 -24.99 -50.31 -64.69
CA TYR A 375 -25.24 -51.67 -65.17
C TYR A 375 -26.51 -51.68 -66.00
N ASP A 376 -26.37 -51.37 -67.30
CA ASP A 376 -27.38 -51.66 -68.30
C ASP A 376 -27.61 -53.18 -68.37
N PHE A 377 -28.73 -53.66 -67.80
CA PHE A 377 -29.38 -54.81 -68.38
C PHE A 377 -30.15 -54.34 -69.61
N TYR A 378 -29.75 -54.87 -70.77
CA TYR A 378 -30.57 -54.93 -71.97
C TYR A 378 -32.00 -55.38 -71.63
N SER A 379 -32.98 -54.72 -72.23
CA SER A 379 -34.44 -54.99 -72.25
C SER A 379 -35.35 -54.32 -71.21
N GLN A 380 -35.47 -52.99 -71.26
CA GLN A 380 -36.71 -52.31 -70.86
C GLN A 380 -37.79 -52.39 -71.97
N GLN A 381 -38.10 -53.61 -72.45
CA GLN A 381 -39.32 -53.86 -73.23
C GLN A 381 -40.12 -55.09 -72.75
N THR A 382 -39.67 -55.86 -71.75
CA THR A 382 -40.34 -57.11 -71.34
C THR A 382 -40.90 -57.15 -69.92
N LEU A 383 -40.67 -56.14 -69.07
CA LEU A 383 -41.24 -56.11 -67.70
C LEU A 383 -42.49 -55.23 -67.57
N GLN A 384 -42.75 -54.31 -68.50
CA GLN A 384 -44.00 -53.54 -68.55
C GLN A 384 -45.17 -54.30 -69.19
N SER A 385 -44.90 -55.39 -69.93
CA SER A 385 -45.94 -56.30 -70.43
C SER A 385 -46.33 -57.41 -69.44
N HIS A 386 -45.59 -57.57 -68.33
CA HIS A 386 -45.84 -58.63 -67.37
C HIS A 386 -46.59 -58.20 -66.10
N PHE A 387 -46.62 -56.90 -65.79
CA PHE A 387 -47.37 -56.35 -64.65
C PHE A 387 -48.33 -55.26 -65.13
N ASN A 388 -49.59 -55.65 -65.38
CA ASN A 388 -50.72 -54.77 -65.67
C ASN A 388 -50.97 -53.79 -64.50
N ILE A 389 -50.29 -52.64 -64.51
CA ILE A 389 -50.59 -51.53 -63.59
C ILE A 389 -51.22 -50.40 -64.41
N GLN A 390 -52.56 -50.37 -64.41
CA GLN A 390 -53.33 -49.24 -64.93
C GLN A 390 -53.05 -47.99 -64.09
N ARG A 391 -52.55 -46.93 -64.74
CA ARG A 391 -52.62 -45.57 -64.19
C ARG A 391 -53.97 -44.97 -64.58
N ASN A 392 -54.85 -44.76 -63.60
CA ASN A 392 -55.96 -43.83 -63.74
C ASN A 392 -55.52 -42.44 -63.28
N SER A 393 -55.62 -41.49 -64.21
CA SER A 393 -55.56 -40.04 -63.98
C SER A 393 -56.82 -39.55 -63.28
N PRO A 394 -56.79 -38.33 -62.73
CA PRO A 394 -57.87 -37.40 -63.05
C PRO A 394 -57.35 -36.07 -63.60
N GLN A 395 -57.97 -35.63 -64.70
CA GLN A 395 -57.97 -34.25 -65.17
C GLN A 395 -59.08 -33.46 -64.49
N GLN A 396 -58.84 -32.17 -64.23
CA GLN A 396 -59.63 -30.97 -64.59
C GLN A 396 -59.21 -29.80 -63.66
N GLN A 397 -58.48 -28.80 -64.19
CA GLN A 397 -58.95 -27.56 -64.85
C GLN A 397 -59.21 -26.39 -63.86
N THR A 398 -58.28 -25.41 -63.79
CA THR A 398 -58.41 -23.96 -64.20
C THR A 398 -59.07 -23.04 -63.12
N THR A 399 -58.71 -21.77 -62.83
CA THR A 399 -57.86 -20.71 -63.43
C THR A 399 -57.56 -19.60 -62.39
N GLN A 400 -56.44 -18.91 -62.59
CA GLN A 400 -55.99 -17.52 -62.27
C GLN A 400 -56.83 -16.46 -61.49
N ASN A 401 -56.03 -15.67 -60.74
CA ASN A 401 -56.05 -14.20 -60.44
C ASN A 401 -57.05 -13.60 -59.42
N ILE A 402 -56.53 -12.88 -58.42
CA ILE A 402 -56.49 -11.39 -58.31
C ILE A 402 -55.89 -10.94 -56.97
N LYS A 403 -55.20 -9.79 -57.02
CA LYS A 403 -54.54 -8.98 -55.98
C LYS A 403 -55.50 -8.35 -54.95
N LEU A 404 -54.89 -7.94 -53.82
CA LEU A 404 -55.20 -6.83 -52.91
C LEU A 404 -55.97 -7.08 -51.59
N GLN A 405 -55.24 -6.82 -50.50
CA GLN A 405 -55.58 -6.08 -49.27
C GLN A 405 -56.87 -6.39 -48.51
N LEU A 406 -56.76 -6.74 -47.22
CA LEU A 406 -57.11 -5.82 -46.13
C LEU A 406 -56.57 -6.29 -44.77
N ASP A 407 -56.01 -5.35 -44.03
CA ASP A 407 -55.64 -5.41 -42.63
C ASP A 407 -56.86 -5.42 -41.68
N LYS A 408 -56.56 -5.79 -40.43
CA LYS A 408 -57.19 -5.44 -39.13
C LYS A 408 -58.26 -6.37 -38.51
N GLN A 409 -57.84 -6.87 -37.33
CA GLN A 409 -58.54 -6.82 -36.03
C GLN A 409 -59.74 -7.76 -35.82
N THR A 410 -59.95 -8.45 -34.71
CA THR A 410 -59.22 -8.83 -33.47
C THR A 410 -60.22 -9.69 -32.67
N ASN A 411 -59.69 -10.58 -31.81
CA ASN A 411 -60.32 -11.16 -30.61
C ASN A 411 -61.40 -12.25 -30.78
N SER A 412 -61.07 -13.48 -30.35
CA SER A 412 -61.32 -13.92 -28.97
C SER A 412 -60.79 -15.34 -28.70
N GLN A 413 -60.00 -15.45 -27.62
CA GLN A 413 -59.87 -16.54 -26.64
C GLN A 413 -59.50 -17.99 -27.05
N ASP A 414 -58.37 -18.38 -26.46
CA ASP A 414 -58.07 -19.63 -25.73
C ASP A 414 -57.20 -20.75 -26.34
N SER A 415 -55.99 -20.81 -25.76
CA SER A 415 -55.22 -21.96 -25.30
C SER A 415 -54.46 -22.87 -26.28
N THR A 416 -53.14 -22.95 -26.01
CA THR A 416 -52.13 -23.96 -26.39
C THR A 416 -51.52 -23.89 -27.81
N LYS A 417 -50.22 -23.54 -27.90
CA LYS A 417 -49.13 -24.33 -28.56
C LYS A 417 -47.82 -23.56 -28.83
N ASN A 418 -46.73 -24.15 -28.34
CA ASN A 418 -45.34 -24.26 -28.84
C ASN A 418 -44.44 -23.04 -29.19
N PRO A 419 -43.23 -22.93 -28.58
CA PRO A 419 -42.28 -21.82 -28.79
C PRO A 419 -41.23 -22.08 -29.89
N PHE A 420 -41.62 -22.58 -31.06
CA PHE A 420 -40.66 -22.95 -32.13
C PHE A 420 -40.53 -21.94 -33.29
N PHE A 421 -41.35 -20.88 -33.33
CA PHE A 421 -41.42 -19.98 -34.51
C PHE A 421 -40.80 -18.59 -34.35
N LEU A 422 -40.16 -18.25 -33.22
CA LEU A 422 -39.52 -16.94 -33.01
C LEU A 422 -38.01 -16.87 -33.34
N LYS A 423 -37.37 -17.98 -33.75
CA LYS A 423 -35.90 -18.05 -33.89
C LYS A 423 -35.35 -17.71 -35.29
N ILE A 424 -36.19 -17.63 -36.32
CA ILE A 424 -35.72 -17.50 -37.71
C ILE A 424 -35.40 -16.03 -38.10
N ASN A 425 -36.01 -15.05 -37.43
CA ASN A 425 -35.81 -13.63 -37.76
C ASN A 425 -34.60 -12.96 -37.05
N SER A 426 -33.87 -13.66 -36.17
CA SER A 426 -32.68 -13.10 -35.50
C SER A 426 -31.36 -13.37 -36.24
N LEU A 427 -31.28 -14.45 -37.02
CA LEU A 427 -30.07 -14.85 -37.77
C LEU A 427 -29.75 -13.90 -38.93
N ASN A 428 -30.77 -13.37 -39.62
CA ASN A 428 -30.57 -12.41 -40.69
C ASN A 428 -30.05 -11.05 -40.18
N LYS A 429 -30.30 -10.68 -38.92
CA LYS A 429 -29.78 -9.44 -38.31
C LYS A 429 -28.34 -9.55 -37.78
N MET A 430 -27.79 -10.77 -37.61
CA MET A 430 -26.40 -10.95 -37.16
C MET A 430 -25.40 -11.00 -38.33
N ARG A 431 -25.83 -11.43 -39.52
CA ARG A 431 -24.97 -11.52 -40.71
C ARG A 431 -24.48 -10.14 -41.18
N ASP A 432 -25.29 -9.10 -41.02
CA ASP A 432 -24.98 -7.74 -41.47
C ASP A 432 -24.06 -6.96 -40.50
N LYS A 433 -23.76 -7.50 -39.31
CA LYS A 433 -22.86 -6.86 -38.32
C LYS A 433 -21.43 -7.43 -38.30
N TRP A 434 -21.14 -8.48 -39.06
CA TRP A 434 -19.84 -9.15 -39.06
C TRP A 434 -18.74 -8.43 -39.86
N SER A 435 -19.06 -7.38 -40.62
CA SER A 435 -18.10 -6.59 -41.39
C SER A 435 -17.33 -5.54 -40.57
N TYR A 436 -17.59 -5.40 -39.26
CA TYR A 436 -17.00 -4.34 -38.43
C TYR A 436 -15.79 -4.78 -37.56
N TYR A 437 -15.47 -6.08 -37.47
CA TYR A 437 -14.47 -6.60 -36.49
C TYR A 437 -13.22 -7.30 -37.06
N SER A 438 -12.96 -7.26 -38.37
CA SER A 438 -11.70 -7.79 -38.92
C SER A 438 -10.58 -6.74 -38.96
N ARG A 439 -9.97 -6.41 -37.82
CA ARG A 439 -8.65 -5.75 -37.80
C ARG A 439 -7.55 -6.80 -38.00
N LYS A 440 -6.71 -6.57 -39.01
CA LYS A 440 -5.45 -7.31 -39.30
C LYS A 440 -4.56 -7.39 -38.06
N THR A 441 -4.23 -8.59 -37.60
CA THR A 441 -3.19 -8.84 -36.60
C THR A 441 -1.81 -8.69 -37.25
N ARG A 442 -0.96 -7.83 -36.66
CA ARG A 442 0.46 -7.71 -36.99
C ARG A 442 1.20 -8.94 -36.44
N LEU A 443 2.22 -9.39 -37.19
CA LEU A 443 3.14 -10.46 -36.86
C LEU A 443 3.80 -10.29 -35.48
N SER A 444 3.93 -11.40 -34.76
CA SER A 444 4.54 -11.54 -33.43
C SER A 444 6.07 -11.37 -33.45
N PRO A 445 6.68 -10.69 -32.46
CA PRO A 445 8.12 -10.44 -32.41
C PRO A 445 8.84 -11.63 -31.76
N LEU A 446 9.26 -12.61 -32.57
CA LEU A 446 10.10 -13.73 -32.14
C LEU A 446 11.43 -13.84 -32.89
N ASN A 447 11.80 -12.81 -33.66
CA ASN A 447 13.09 -12.74 -34.35
C ASN A 447 13.75 -11.37 -34.12
N ARG A 448 14.17 -11.10 -32.89
CA ARG A 448 15.11 -10.01 -32.60
C ARG A 448 15.76 -10.18 -31.22
N ILE A 449 16.59 -11.21 -31.04
CA ILE A 449 17.77 -11.21 -30.15
C ILE A 449 18.69 -12.30 -30.73
N GLN A 450 19.46 -11.94 -31.75
CA GLN A 450 20.81 -12.43 -31.94
C GLN A 450 21.68 -11.17 -31.92
N ASN A 451 22.69 -11.21 -31.07
CA ASN A 451 23.68 -10.17 -30.78
C ASN A 451 23.19 -9.04 -29.86
N GLU A 452 23.37 -9.21 -28.55
CA GLU A 452 24.25 -8.37 -27.73
C GLU A 452 24.24 -8.83 -26.25
N SER A 453 25.34 -8.52 -25.57
CA SER A 453 25.65 -8.69 -24.13
C SER A 453 25.88 -10.11 -23.58
N SER A 454 27.12 -10.54 -23.76
CA SER A 454 27.90 -11.22 -22.72
C SER A 454 28.05 -10.28 -21.51
N GLN A 455 27.51 -10.64 -20.35
CA GLN A 455 28.04 -10.30 -19.03
C GLN A 455 27.27 -11.10 -17.97
N GLY A 456 28.02 -11.82 -17.14
CA GLY A 456 27.51 -12.85 -16.26
C GLY A 456 26.76 -12.33 -15.04
N MET A 457 25.86 -13.17 -14.55
CA MET A 457 25.62 -13.37 -13.12
C MET A 457 25.07 -14.78 -12.94
N GLU A 458 25.78 -15.56 -12.11
CA GLU A 458 25.33 -16.84 -11.58
C GLU A 458 23.99 -16.67 -10.86
N LEU A 459 23.01 -17.49 -11.22
CA LEU A 459 21.98 -17.93 -10.28
C LEU A 459 21.70 -19.41 -10.50
N THR A 460 21.86 -20.11 -9.39
CA THR A 460 21.75 -21.54 -9.11
C THR A 460 20.58 -22.23 -9.80
N SER A 461 20.91 -23.31 -10.50
CA SER A 461 19.97 -24.25 -11.10
C SER A 461 19.46 -25.24 -10.05
N GLU A 462 18.37 -24.91 -9.37
CA GLU A 462 17.55 -25.94 -8.73
C GLU A 462 16.56 -26.47 -9.77
N LYS A 463 16.96 -27.57 -10.43
CA LYS A 463 16.18 -28.27 -11.44
C LYS A 463 14.87 -28.79 -10.85
N LEU A 464 13.76 -28.20 -11.27
CA LEU A 464 12.45 -28.86 -11.34
C LEU A 464 12.59 -30.12 -12.21
N LYS A 465 12.52 -31.30 -11.58
CA LYS A 465 12.21 -32.55 -12.26
C LYS A 465 10.77 -32.45 -12.73
N TYR A 466 10.58 -32.23 -14.03
CA TYR A 466 9.32 -32.53 -14.69
C TYR A 466 9.26 -34.04 -14.91
N THR A 467 8.30 -34.69 -14.26
CA THR A 467 7.96 -36.10 -14.47
C THR A 467 6.64 -36.19 -15.24
N GLN A 468 6.46 -37.27 -15.98
CA GLN A 468 5.35 -37.49 -16.92
C GLN A 468 3.96 -37.55 -16.25
N GLU A 469 3.90 -37.52 -14.91
CA GLU A 469 2.68 -37.36 -14.10
C GLU A 469 2.19 -35.89 -14.05
N ASP A 470 3.02 -34.93 -14.48
CA ASP A 470 2.77 -33.49 -14.37
C ASP A 470 1.82 -32.91 -15.43
N GLU A 471 1.44 -33.68 -16.46
CA GLU A 471 0.51 -33.25 -17.54
C GLU A 471 -0.97 -33.52 -17.24
N ILE A 472 -1.29 -34.26 -16.17
CA ILE A 472 -2.66 -34.73 -15.92
C ILE A 472 -3.60 -33.57 -15.50
N CYS A 473 -3.10 -32.55 -14.79
CA CYS A 473 -3.95 -31.45 -14.32
C CYS A 473 -4.21 -30.34 -15.36
N SER A 474 -3.39 -30.20 -16.42
CA SER A 474 -3.60 -29.18 -17.47
C SER A 474 -4.67 -29.59 -18.51
N VAL A 475 -4.98 -30.89 -18.61
CA VAL A 475 -5.99 -31.42 -19.55
C VAL A 475 -7.43 -31.13 -19.08
N SER A 476 -7.65 -30.88 -17.78
CA SER A 476 -8.95 -30.43 -17.27
C SER A 476 -9.27 -28.98 -17.69
N ALA A 477 -8.26 -28.10 -17.74
CA ALA A 477 -8.42 -26.69 -18.08
C ALA A 477 -8.78 -26.43 -19.56
N THR A 478 -8.46 -27.36 -20.47
CA THR A 478 -8.82 -27.22 -21.90
C THR A 478 -10.29 -27.58 -22.19
N ASN A 479 -10.98 -28.25 -21.26
CA ASN A 479 -12.41 -28.57 -21.42
C ASN A 479 -13.34 -27.37 -21.14
N GLU A 480 -12.91 -26.35 -20.39
CA GLU A 480 -13.67 -25.10 -20.20
C GLU A 480 -13.84 -24.32 -21.51
N ILE A 481 -12.84 -24.33 -22.39
CA ILE A 481 -12.90 -23.65 -23.70
C ILE A 481 -13.83 -24.39 -24.68
N ILE A 482 -14.04 -25.69 -24.47
CA ILE A 482 -14.88 -26.53 -25.34
C ILE A 482 -16.35 -26.49 -24.89
N HIS A 483 -16.64 -26.41 -23.59
CA HIS A 483 -18.03 -26.34 -23.11
C HIS A 483 -18.75 -25.03 -23.49
N GLN A 484 -18.05 -23.90 -23.58
CA GLN A 484 -18.66 -22.64 -24.07
C GLN A 484 -18.96 -22.63 -25.58
N LYS A 485 -18.42 -23.57 -26.37
CA LYS A 485 -18.65 -23.65 -27.82
C LYS A 485 -19.72 -24.67 -28.25
N ILE A 486 -20.22 -25.50 -27.34
CA ILE A 486 -21.19 -26.57 -27.67
C ILE A 486 -22.65 -26.14 -27.39
N GLU A 487 -22.91 -25.08 -26.63
CA GLU A 487 -24.27 -24.54 -26.46
C GLU A 487 -24.71 -23.52 -27.53
N TYR A 488 -23.83 -23.19 -28.48
CA TYR A 488 -24.16 -22.37 -29.65
C TYR A 488 -23.67 -23.03 -30.94
N ASN A 489 -24.31 -24.13 -31.34
CA ASN A 489 -24.47 -24.54 -32.75
C ASN A 489 -25.71 -25.41 -32.93
#